data_AF-A0A2N2T5D5-F1
#
_entry.id   AF-A0A2N2T5D5-F1
#
_cell.length_a   1.000
_cell.length_b   1.000
_cell.length_c   1.000
_cell.angle_alpha   90.00
_cell.angle_beta   90.00
_cell.angle_gamma   90.00
#
_symmetry.space_group_name_H-M   'P 1'
#
loop_
_entity.id
_entity.type
_entity.pdbx_description
1 polymer ?
#
loop_
_entity_poly.entity_id
_entity_poly.type
_entity_poly.pdbx_seq_one_letter_code
_entity_poly.pdbx_strand_id
1 'polypeptide(L)'
;SLVLFVLALRHLGTARTGAYFSVAPFAGAAIALVMLGETPDPVFWVAAALMGAGIWLHLTETHAHAHTHVLMSHAHGHSHDAHHQHSHDFPWDGKEPHSHPHQHEPLTHSHPHFPDIHHRHRH
;
A
#
# COMPACT_ATOMS: atom_id res chain seq x y z
N SER A 1 -15.16 14.83 7.74
CA SER A 1 -16.20 13.79 7.98
C SER A 1 -15.51 12.48 8.32
N LEU A 2 -15.84 11.85 9.45
CA LEU A 2 -15.33 10.53 9.84
C LEU A 2 -15.57 9.49 8.72
N VAL A 3 -16.71 9.59 8.02
CA VAL A 3 -17.07 8.71 6.91
C VAL A 3 -16.07 8.78 5.76
N LEU A 4 -15.64 9.99 5.38
CA LEU A 4 -14.63 10.16 4.31
C LEU A 4 -13.26 9.61 4.73
N PHE A 5 -12.90 9.74 6.01
CA PHE A 5 -11.66 9.16 6.54
C PHE A 5 -11.71 7.62 6.50
N VAL A 6 -12.81 7.01 6.92
CA VAL A 6 -13.00 5.55 6.86
C VAL A 6 -13.01 5.03 5.42
N LEU A 7 -13.62 5.76 4.48
CA LEU A 7 -13.58 5.43 3.05
C LEU A 7 -12.16 5.53 2.49
N ALA A 8 -11.41 6.58 2.86
CA ALA A 8 -10.01 6.72 2.48
C ALA A 8 -9.17 5.56 2.99
N LEU A 9 -9.33 5.14 4.25
CA LEU A 9 -8.65 3.97 4.81
C LEU A 9 -8.93 2.70 3.98
N ARG A 10 -10.18 2.50 3.55
CA ARG A 10 -10.60 1.35 2.74
C ARG A 10 -10.01 1.36 1.33
N HIS A 11 -9.91 2.51 0.69
CA HIS A 11 -9.54 2.61 -0.74
C HIS A 11 -8.05 2.94 -0.98
N LEU A 12 -7.42 3.71 -0.08
CA LEU A 12 -6.03 4.17 -0.22
C LEU A 12 -5.07 3.37 0.69
N GLY A 13 -5.61 2.66 1.68
CA GLY A 13 -4.85 2.00 2.73
C GLY A 13 -4.52 2.96 3.89
N THR A 14 -4.27 2.39 5.06
CA THR A 14 -3.96 3.10 6.32
C THR A 14 -2.76 4.03 6.18
N ALA A 15 -1.66 3.55 5.59
CA ALA A 15 -0.42 4.33 5.46
C ALA A 15 -0.59 5.60 4.61
N ARG A 16 -1.20 5.50 3.42
CA ARG A 16 -1.43 6.65 2.52
C ARG A 16 -2.48 7.61 3.07
N THR A 17 -3.55 7.08 3.65
CA THR A 17 -4.60 7.92 4.27
C THR A 17 -4.03 8.73 5.43
N GLY A 18 -3.25 8.09 6.31
CA GLY A 18 -2.55 8.78 7.39
C GLY A 18 -1.61 9.88 6.88
N ALA A 19 -0.83 9.58 5.83
CA ALA A 19 0.05 10.57 5.20
C ALA A 19 -0.71 11.79 4.68
N TYR A 20 -1.80 11.60 3.93
CA TYR A 20 -2.60 12.72 3.44
C TYR A 20 -3.29 13.50 4.56
N PHE A 21 -3.79 12.81 5.58
CA PHE A 21 -4.42 13.46 6.72
C PHE A 21 -3.41 14.29 7.53
N SER A 22 -2.15 13.86 7.60
CA SER A 22 -1.06 14.59 8.28
C SER A 22 -0.71 15.93 7.61
N VAL A 23 -1.17 16.18 6.37
CA VAL A 23 -1.01 17.47 5.68
C VAL A 23 -2.04 18.52 6.16
N ALA A 24 -3.17 18.10 6.74
CA ALA A 24 -4.26 19.00 7.15
C ALA A 24 -3.84 20.14 8.10
N PRO A 25 -2.97 19.91 9.12
CA PRO A 25 -2.47 20.98 9.98
C PRO A 25 -1.72 22.10 9.22
N PHE A 26 -1.03 21.76 8.13
CA PHE A 26 -0.30 22.74 7.32
C PHE A 26 -1.25 23.63 6.51
N ALA A 27 -2.32 23.06 5.97
CA ALA A 27 -3.35 23.83 5.28
C ALA A 27 -4.03 24.82 6.25
N GLY A 28 -4.35 24.36 7.47
CA GLY A 28 -4.87 25.22 8.53
C GLY A 28 -3.91 26.35 8.92
N ALA A 29 -2.62 26.03 9.07
CA ALA A 29 -1.60 27.03 9.35
C ALA A 29 -1.48 28.06 8.21
N ALA A 30 -1.44 27.62 6.95
CA ALA A 30 -1.38 28.53 5.80
C ALA A 30 -2.57 29.50 5.75
N ILE A 31 -3.79 29.00 6.01
CA ILE A 31 -5.00 29.83 6.09
C ILE A 31 -4.89 30.83 7.24
N ALA A 32 -4.44 30.39 8.42
CA ALA A 32 -4.27 31.25 9.58
C ALA A 32 -3.27 32.39 9.32
N LEU A 33 -2.14 32.10 8.67
CA LEU A 33 -1.14 33.13 8.32
C LEU A 33 -1.69 34.17 7.35
N VAL A 34 -2.47 33.73 6.35
CA VAL A 34 -3.06 34.64 5.36
C VAL A 34 -4.20 35.48 5.98
N MET A 35 -5.03 34.88 6.84
CA MET A 35 -6.21 35.56 7.40
C MET A 35 -5.92 36.41 8.63
N LEU A 36 -5.02 35.98 9.53
CA LEU A 36 -4.68 36.71 10.75
C LEU A 36 -3.47 37.65 10.56
N GLY A 37 -2.63 37.41 9.55
CA GLY A 37 -1.47 38.26 9.27
C GLY A 37 -0.37 38.18 10.33
N GLU A 38 -0.42 37.19 11.22
CA GLU A 38 0.59 37.00 12.26
C GLU A 38 1.89 36.46 11.67
N THR A 39 3.03 37.01 12.10
CA THR A 39 4.36 36.50 11.76
C THR A 39 4.75 35.39 12.74
N PRO A 40 4.94 34.14 12.27
CA PRO A 40 5.32 33.05 13.15
C PRO A 40 6.72 33.24 13.73
N ASP A 41 6.90 32.75 14.95
CA ASP A 41 8.20 32.63 15.59
C ASP A 41 9.15 31.71 14.76
N PRO A 42 10.48 31.96 14.74
CA PRO A 42 11.46 31.05 14.13
C PRO A 42 11.28 29.55 14.47
N VAL A 43 10.83 29.21 15.69
CA VAL A 43 10.57 27.83 16.12
C VAL A 43 9.46 27.17 15.28
N PHE A 44 8.45 27.94 14.85
CA PHE A 44 7.38 27.44 13.98
C PHE A 44 7.95 26.92 12.66
N TRP A 45 8.88 27.67 12.06
CA TRP A 45 9.49 27.27 10.79
C TRP A 45 10.33 26.01 10.91
N VAL A 46 11.06 25.85 12.02
CA VAL A 46 11.80 24.61 12.31
C VAL A 46 10.84 23.43 12.46
N ALA A 47 9.76 23.59 13.22
CA ALA A 47 8.75 22.54 13.41
C ALA A 47 8.07 22.17 12.08
N ALA A 48 7.69 23.16 11.27
CA ALA A 48 7.09 22.94 9.95
C ALA A 48 8.04 22.18 9.01
N ALA A 49 9.33 22.51 9.02
CA ALA A 49 10.34 21.80 8.22
C ALA A 49 10.50 20.34 8.67
N LEU A 50 10.59 20.08 9.98
CA LEU A 50 10.71 18.71 10.51
C LEU A 50 9.47 17.87 10.19
N MET A 51 8.27 18.43 10.37
CA MET A 51 7.04 17.73 10.02
C MET A 51 6.96 17.47 8.51
N GLY A 52 7.34 18.44 7.67
CA GLY A 52 7.40 18.27 6.22
C GLY A 52 8.38 17.18 5.79
N ALA A 53 9.54 17.11 6.44
CA ALA A 53 10.51 16.03 6.24
C ALA A 53 9.93 14.66 6.64
N GLY A 54 9.20 14.58 7.76
CA GLY A 54 8.52 13.35 8.18
C GLY A 54 7.48 12.86 7.15
N ILE A 55 6.68 13.78 6.61
CA ILE A 55 5.71 13.46 5.54
C ILE A 55 6.44 12.98 4.29
N TRP A 56 7.50 13.67 3.88
CA TRP A 56 8.29 13.29 2.71
C TRP A 56 8.87 11.88 2.86
N LEU A 57 9.50 11.57 3.99
CA LEU A 57 10.04 10.24 4.28
C LEU A 57 8.93 9.18 4.23
N HIS A 58 7.81 9.42 4.90
CA HIS A 58 6.68 8.48 4.93
C HIS A 58 6.05 8.23 3.55
N LEU A 59 6.03 9.24 2.67
CA LEU A 59 5.51 9.10 1.31
C LEU A 59 6.50 8.46 0.33
N THR A 60 7.81 8.58 0.57
CA THR A 60 8.87 8.06 -0.31
C THR A 60 9.39 6.70 0.14
N GLU A 61 8.98 6.23 1.30
CA GLU A 61 9.34 4.92 1.82
C GLU A 61 8.79 3.80 0.92
N THR A 62 9.70 3.13 0.22
CA THR A 62 9.41 1.93 -0.56
C THR A 62 10.08 0.73 0.08
N HIS A 63 9.27 -0.20 0.61
CA HIS A 63 9.75 -1.48 1.13
C HIS A 63 9.38 -2.61 0.19
N ALA A 64 10.40 -3.37 -0.21
CA ALA A 64 10.23 -4.64 -0.89
C ALA A 64 10.95 -5.70 -0.04
N HIS A 65 10.23 -6.75 0.33
CA HIS A 65 10.78 -7.87 1.08
C HIS A 65 10.78 -9.10 0.20
N ALA A 66 11.88 -9.86 0.26
CA ALA A 66 11.89 -11.19 -0.30
C ALA A 66 11.04 -12.09 0.60
N HIS A 67 10.08 -12.78 0.00
CA HIS A 67 9.32 -13.83 0.66
C HIS A 67 9.22 -15.06 -0.23
N THR A 68 9.02 -16.19 0.42
CA THR A 68 8.88 -17.49 -0.22
C THR A 68 7.45 -17.95 -0.03
N HIS A 69 6.73 -18.14 -1.14
CA HIS A 69 5.47 -18.88 -1.13
C HIS A 69 5.82 -20.35 -0.89
N VAL A 70 5.17 -20.97 0.09
CA VAL A 70 5.26 -22.42 0.28
C VAL A 70 4.32 -23.12 -0.69
N LEU A 71 4.56 -24.41 -0.93
CA LEU A 71 3.66 -25.25 -1.70
C LEU A 71 2.22 -25.11 -1.18
N MET A 72 1.33 -24.58 -2.01
CA MET A 72 -0.07 -24.32 -1.64
C MET A 72 -0.99 -24.80 -2.76
N SER A 73 -2.09 -25.46 -2.39
CA SER A 73 -3.15 -25.83 -3.33
C SER A 73 -4.40 -24.99 -3.07
N HIS A 74 -4.95 -24.38 -4.11
CA HIS A 74 -6.18 -23.59 -4.06
C HIS A 74 -6.90 -23.58 -5.40
N ALA A 75 -8.08 -22.95 -5.45
CA ALA A 75 -8.86 -22.75 -6.67
C ALA A 75 -9.38 -21.31 -6.74
N HIS A 76 -8.90 -20.56 -7.74
CA HIS A 76 -9.39 -19.21 -8.06
C HIS A 76 -9.15 -18.90 -9.53
N GLY A 77 -9.70 -17.78 -10.00
CA GLY A 77 -9.48 -17.29 -11.36
C GLY A 77 -8.09 -16.72 -11.54
N HIS A 78 -7.31 -17.27 -12.46
CA HIS A 78 -5.92 -16.87 -12.71
C HIS A 78 -5.59 -16.84 -14.20
N SER A 79 -4.50 -16.13 -14.51
CA SER A 79 -3.76 -16.15 -15.76
C SER A 79 -2.37 -16.72 -15.45
N HIS A 80 -1.69 -17.33 -16.42
CA HIS A 80 -0.37 -17.89 -16.19
C HIS A 80 0.70 -16.79 -16.11
N ASP A 81 0.91 -16.24 -14.92
CA ASP A 81 2.01 -15.33 -14.59
C ASP A 81 3.15 -16.09 -13.88
N ALA A 82 4.06 -15.38 -13.21
CA ALA A 82 5.14 -16.02 -12.46
C ALA A 82 4.65 -16.88 -11.28
N HIS A 83 3.48 -16.58 -10.71
CA HIS A 83 2.88 -17.31 -9.59
C HIS A 83 2.08 -18.52 -10.04
N HIS A 84 1.48 -18.44 -11.22
CA HIS A 84 0.51 -19.42 -11.71
C HIS A 84 1.12 -20.22 -12.87
N GLN A 85 2.31 -20.78 -12.66
CA GLN A 85 2.93 -21.72 -13.60
C GLN A 85 2.56 -23.16 -13.20
N HIS A 86 1.58 -23.76 -13.88
CA HIS A 86 1.25 -25.18 -13.72
C HIS A 86 0.82 -25.80 -15.05
N SER A 87 0.97 -27.11 -15.15
CA SER A 87 0.42 -27.89 -16.26
C SER A 87 -1.04 -28.26 -15.98
N HIS A 88 -1.85 -28.34 -17.04
CA HIS A 88 -3.22 -28.85 -16.97
C HIS A 88 -3.21 -30.35 -17.19
N ASP A 89 -3.82 -31.11 -16.29
CA ASP A 89 -4.02 -32.57 -16.42
C ASP A 89 -5.32 -32.93 -17.17
N PHE A 90 -6.08 -31.91 -17.59
CA PHE A 90 -7.29 -32.02 -18.39
C PHE A 90 -7.14 -31.31 -19.75
N PRO A 91 -7.99 -31.62 -20.75
CA PRO A 91 -8.01 -30.89 -22.02
C PRO A 91 -8.35 -29.42 -21.80
N TRP A 92 -7.34 -28.56 -21.88
CA TRP A 92 -7.48 -27.10 -21.75
C TRP A 92 -7.39 -26.44 -23.13
N ASP A 93 -8.26 -25.46 -23.40
CA ASP A 93 -8.39 -24.78 -24.69
C ASP A 93 -7.42 -23.58 -24.86
N GLY A 94 -6.50 -23.38 -23.92
CA GLY A 94 -5.50 -22.31 -23.95
C GLY A 94 -6.04 -20.93 -23.59
N LYS A 95 -7.30 -20.80 -23.16
CA LYS A 95 -7.88 -19.50 -22.79
C LYS A 95 -7.59 -19.13 -21.35
N GLU A 96 -7.31 -17.83 -21.16
CA GLU A 96 -7.11 -17.18 -19.87
C GLU A 96 -7.98 -15.91 -19.79
N PRO A 97 -8.43 -15.50 -18.59
CA PRO A 97 -8.25 -16.17 -17.30
C PRO A 97 -9.14 -17.42 -17.17
N HIS A 98 -8.70 -18.39 -16.36
CA HIS A 98 -9.47 -19.60 -16.05
C HIS A 98 -9.44 -19.93 -14.56
N SER A 99 -10.29 -20.87 -14.11
CA SER A 99 -10.35 -21.29 -12.71
C SER A 99 -10.52 -22.80 -12.58
N HIS A 100 -9.64 -23.40 -11.79
CA HIS A 100 -9.62 -24.81 -11.43
C HIS A 100 -8.68 -25.00 -10.24
N PRO A 101 -8.80 -26.13 -9.51
CA PRO A 101 -7.82 -26.49 -8.49
C PRO A 101 -6.43 -26.64 -9.09
N HIS A 102 -5.48 -25.89 -8.58
CA HIS A 102 -4.08 -25.97 -9.01
C HIS A 102 -3.15 -25.87 -7.79
N GLN A 103 -1.87 -26.14 -8.02
CA GLN A 103 -0.83 -26.14 -6.99
C GLN A 103 0.30 -25.20 -7.40
N HIS A 104 0.71 -24.34 -6.47
CA HIS A 104 1.83 -23.42 -6.67
C HIS A 104 3.09 -24.10 -6.14
N GLU A 105 4.14 -24.16 -6.96
CA GLU A 105 5.47 -24.57 -6.51
C GLU A 105 6.10 -23.48 -5.62
N PRO A 106 7.02 -23.83 -4.71
CA PRO A 106 7.69 -22.83 -3.89
C PRO A 106 8.42 -21.79 -4.74
N LEU A 107 8.03 -20.53 -4.57
CA LEU A 107 8.62 -19.40 -5.31
C LEU A 107 9.09 -18.32 -4.34
N THR A 108 10.37 -17.96 -4.44
CA THR A 108 10.94 -16.81 -3.74
C THR A 108 10.96 -15.62 -4.67
N HIS A 109 10.31 -14.54 -4.28
CA HIS A 109 10.29 -13.30 -5.04
C HIS A 109 10.19 -12.09 -4.11
N SER A 110 10.38 -10.89 -4.67
CA SER A 110 10.26 -9.63 -3.93
C SER A 110 9.41 -8.67 -4.76
N HIS A 111 8.43 -8.05 -4.10
CA HIS A 111 7.65 -6.98 -4.68
C HIS A 111 7.38 -5.91 -3.63
N PRO A 112 6.98 -4.69 -4.03
CA PRO A 112 6.55 -3.66 -3.09
C PRO A 112 5.48 -4.22 -2.17
N HIS A 113 5.62 -3.98 -0.86
CA HIS A 113 4.64 -4.43 0.12
C HIS A 113 3.31 -3.69 -0.11
N PHE A 114 2.26 -4.44 -0.42
CA PHE A 114 0.90 -3.93 -0.44
C PHE A 114 0.15 -4.47 0.78
N PRO A 115 -0.76 -3.69 1.40
CA PRO A 115 -1.64 -4.22 2.42
C PRO A 115 -2.64 -5.17 1.75
N ASP A 116 -2.23 -6.42 1.56
CA ASP A 116 -3.11 -7.49 1.14
C ASP A 116 -3.23 -8.55 2.24
N ILE A 117 -4.32 -9.29 2.17
CA ILE A 117 -4.63 -10.34 3.15
C ILE A 117 -3.81 -11.61 2.95
N HIS A 118 -3.09 -11.72 1.84
CA HIS A 118 -2.35 -12.91 1.41
C HIS A 118 -0.88 -12.88 1.87
N HIS A 119 -0.34 -11.69 2.16
CA HIS A 119 1.02 -11.45 2.65
C HIS A 119 1.03 -11.08 4.14
N ARG A 120 0.46 -11.94 4.99
CA ARG A 120 0.60 -11.79 6.45
C ARG A 120 1.97 -12.28 6.90
N HIS A 121 2.87 -11.35 7.21
CA HIS A 121 4.13 -11.68 7.87
C HIS A 121 3.88 -12.09 9.34
N ARG A 122 4.45 -13.22 9.77
CA ARG A 122 4.65 -13.50 11.20
C ARG A 122 5.82 -12.63 11.67
N HIS A 123 5.52 -11.56 12.37
CA HIS A 123 6.49 -10.87 13.21
C HIS A 123 6.64 -11.61 14.55
#